data_AF-A0AAN7W8J7-F1
#
_entry.id   AF-A0AAN7W8J7-F1
#
_cell.length_a   1.000
_cell.length_b   1.000
_cell.length_c   1.000
_cell.angle_alpha   90.00
_cell.angle_beta   90.00
_cell.angle_gamma   90.00
#
_symmetry.space_group_name_H-M   'P 1'
#
loop_
_entity.id
_entity.type
_entity.pdbx_description
1 polymer ?
#
loop_
_entity_poly.entity_id
_entity_poly.type
_entity_poly.pdbx_seq_one_letter_code
_entity_poly.pdbx_strand_id
1 'polypeptide(L)'
;MPIDHTSVTVPLSKFDAFKTFMLAALQPLGTRVLMDFSQYNSVGLGESLLPYFWIQGLELDDAGEAVALKMLRKTHLAFTADSPDQVLKFYEAALKAGATDNGGPDPRPQYGEKYYAAFVTEPIFGFNLEVVCRT
;
A
#
# COMPACT_ATOMS: atom_id res chain seq x y z
N MET A 1 7.25 -9.69 -14.03
CA MET A 1 6.68 -8.41 -13.58
C MET A 1 7.50 -7.30 -14.26
N PRO A 2 6.90 -6.26 -14.87
CA PRO A 2 7.68 -5.18 -15.51
C PRO A 2 8.38 -4.25 -14.48
N ILE A 3 7.95 -4.26 -13.23
CA ILE A 3 8.61 -3.61 -12.09
C ILE A 3 9.04 -4.73 -11.13
N ASP A 4 10.31 -4.77 -10.73
CA ASP A 4 10.83 -5.79 -9.81
C ASP A 4 10.51 -5.44 -8.35
N HIS A 5 10.82 -4.20 -7.96
CA HIS A 5 10.47 -3.63 -6.67
C HIS A 5 10.36 -2.10 -6.75
N THR A 6 9.75 -1.49 -5.75
CA THR A 6 9.68 -0.03 -5.58
C THR A 6 9.74 0.35 -4.09
N SER A 7 9.87 1.64 -3.80
CA SER A 7 9.91 2.16 -2.44
C SER A 7 9.04 3.40 -2.27
N VAL A 8 8.46 3.57 -1.09
CA VAL A 8 7.88 4.83 -0.64
C VAL A 8 8.63 5.35 0.57
N THR A 9 9.07 6.60 0.49
CA THR A 9 9.71 7.32 1.59
C THR A 9 8.65 8.07 2.38
N VAL A 10 8.64 7.89 3.70
CA VAL A 10 7.67 8.49 4.63
C VAL A 10 8.39 9.20 5.79
N PRO A 11 7.76 10.20 6.44
CA PRO A 11 8.29 10.74 7.68
C PRO A 11 8.54 9.63 8.70
N LEU A 12 9.71 9.62 9.34
CA LEU A 12 10.06 8.58 10.30
C LEU A 12 9.07 8.53 11.47
N SER A 13 8.57 9.70 11.89
CA SER A 13 7.52 9.87 12.91
C SER A 13 6.24 9.05 12.64
N LYS A 14 6.00 8.64 11.39
CA LYS A 14 4.81 7.91 10.92
C LYS A 14 5.13 6.54 10.33
N PHE A 15 6.41 6.14 10.33
CA PHE A 15 6.89 4.92 9.71
C PHE A 15 6.20 3.66 10.24
N ASP A 16 6.14 3.48 11.56
CA ASP A 16 5.56 2.27 12.16
C ASP A 16 4.05 2.19 11.98
N ALA A 17 3.36 3.33 12.07
CA ALA A 17 1.92 3.40 11.81
C ALA A 17 1.62 2.98 10.36
N PHE A 18 2.40 3.49 9.41
CA PHE A 18 2.25 3.15 8.00
C PHE A 18 2.59 1.69 7.69
N LYS A 19 3.70 1.18 8.23
CA LYS A 19 4.10 -0.23 8.12
C LYS A 19 2.99 -1.15 8.64
N THR A 20 2.43 -0.83 9.81
CA THR A 20 1.35 -1.61 10.44
C THR A 20 0.10 -1.63 9.56
N PHE A 21 -0.30 -0.47 9.03
CA PHE A 21 -1.41 -0.37 8.10
C PHE A 21 -1.19 -1.22 6.84
N MET A 22 -0.03 -1.09 6.18
CA MET A 22 0.27 -1.82 4.95
C MET A 22 0.27 -3.34 5.16
N LEU A 23 0.83 -3.80 6.28
CA LEU A 23 0.79 -5.22 6.64
C LEU A 23 -0.63 -5.71 6.87
N ALA A 24 -1.47 -4.94 7.58
CA ALA A 24 -2.87 -5.33 7.83
C ALA A 24 -3.70 -5.35 6.54
N ALA A 25 -3.59 -4.30 5.72
CA ALA A 25 -4.34 -4.16 4.48
C ALA A 25 -3.95 -5.23 3.45
N LEU A 26 -2.65 -5.52 3.29
CA LEU A 26 -2.14 -6.45 2.28
C LEU A 26 -1.98 -7.90 2.76
N GLN A 27 -2.26 -8.20 4.03
CA GLN A 27 -2.23 -9.58 4.55
C GLN A 27 -3.04 -10.57 3.69
N PRO A 28 -4.22 -10.22 3.13
CA PRO A 28 -4.98 -11.12 2.25
C PRO A 28 -4.25 -11.54 0.97
N LEU A 29 -3.24 -10.78 0.54
CA LEU A 29 -2.34 -11.13 -0.58
C LEU A 29 -1.13 -11.96 -0.12
N GLY A 30 -1.05 -12.32 1.17
CA GLY A 30 0.09 -13.03 1.76
C GLY A 30 1.27 -12.13 2.14
N THR A 31 1.12 -10.81 2.01
CA THR A 31 2.18 -9.83 2.28
C THR A 31 2.64 -9.88 3.74
N ARG A 32 3.96 -9.91 3.92
CA ARG A 32 4.64 -9.93 5.21
C ARG A 32 5.99 -9.21 5.12
N VAL A 33 6.62 -8.97 6.26
CA VAL A 33 8.01 -8.51 6.30
C VAL A 33 8.91 -9.65 5.79
N LEU A 34 9.68 -9.39 4.74
CA LEU A 34 10.67 -10.32 4.21
C LEU A 34 12.10 -9.86 4.53
N MET A 35 12.32 -8.55 4.66
CA MET A 35 13.59 -7.97 5.06
C MET A 35 13.36 -6.84 6.04
N ASP A 36 14.03 -6.90 7.18
CA ASP A 36 13.99 -5.88 8.21
C ASP A 36 15.36 -5.18 8.29
N PHE A 37 15.38 -3.93 7.87
CA PHE A 37 16.50 -3.02 7.99
C PHE A 37 16.10 -1.81 8.85
N SER A 38 15.35 -2.04 9.92
CA SER A 38 14.87 -0.99 10.83
C SER A 38 15.99 -0.13 11.41
N GLN A 39 17.21 -0.66 11.55
CA GLN A 39 18.40 0.12 11.92
C GLN A 39 18.79 1.19 10.89
N TYR A 40 18.29 1.07 9.66
CA TYR A 40 18.43 2.05 8.57
C TYR A 40 17.06 2.66 8.20
N ASN A 41 16.07 2.59 9.09
CA ASN A 41 14.71 3.06 8.85
C ASN A 41 14.07 2.46 7.60
N SER A 42 14.32 1.19 7.29
CA SER A 42 13.83 0.57 6.05
C SER A 42 13.24 -0.82 6.30
N VAL A 43 12.13 -1.15 5.64
CA VAL A 43 11.54 -2.49 5.69
C VAL A 43 11.05 -2.91 4.31
N GLY A 44 11.33 -4.16 3.93
CA GLY A 44 10.92 -4.78 2.68
C GLY A 44 9.74 -5.72 2.90
N LEU A 45 8.64 -5.44 2.21
CA LEU A 45 7.41 -6.23 2.23
C LEU A 45 7.25 -7.02 0.93
N GLY A 46 6.71 -8.23 1.06
CA GLY A 46 6.35 -9.07 -0.09
C GLY A 46 5.61 -10.35 0.31
N GLU A 47 5.22 -11.15 -0.68
CA GLU A 47 4.50 -12.41 -0.45
C GLU A 47 5.37 -13.68 -0.68
N SER A 48 6.49 -13.56 -1.40
CA SER A 48 7.35 -14.68 -1.81
C SER A 48 8.78 -14.55 -1.26
N LEU A 49 9.80 -14.80 -2.10
CA LEU A 49 11.23 -14.88 -1.71
C LEU A 49 11.87 -13.51 -1.48
N LEU A 50 11.49 -12.49 -2.26
CA LEU A 50 12.07 -11.16 -2.21
C LEU A 50 10.99 -10.08 -2.05
N PRO A 51 11.30 -8.98 -1.34
CA PRO A 51 10.37 -7.86 -1.19
C PRO A 51 10.21 -7.09 -2.50
N TYR A 52 8.97 -6.81 -2.90
CA TYR A 52 8.63 -5.95 -4.04
C TYR A 52 8.29 -4.52 -3.60
N PHE A 53 8.00 -4.30 -2.31
CA PHE A 53 7.58 -2.99 -1.80
C PHE A 53 8.37 -2.64 -0.55
N TRP A 54 9.09 -1.51 -0.62
CA TRP A 54 9.89 -1.00 0.47
C TRP A 54 9.25 0.23 1.10
N ILE A 55 9.32 0.32 2.43
CA ILE A 55 9.00 1.54 3.17
C ILE A 55 10.31 2.08 3.73
N GLN A 56 10.60 3.35 3.46
CA GLN A 56 11.79 4.03 3.97
C GLN A 56 11.36 5.21 4.86
N GLY A 57 11.90 5.29 6.07
CA GLY A 57 11.67 6.39 7.01
C GLY A 57 12.73 7.48 6.84
N LEU A 58 12.28 8.72 6.72
CA LEU A 58 13.12 9.90 6.61
C LEU A 58 12.89 10.81 7.83
N GLU A 59 13.97 11.17 8.51
CA GLU A 59 13.94 12.19 9.56
C GLU A 59 13.67 13.57 8.95
N LEU A 60 12.65 14.25 9.45
CA LEU A 60 12.20 15.53 8.94
C LEU A 60 11.86 16.45 10.12
N ASP A 61 12.10 17.75 9.97
CA ASP A 61 11.51 18.76 10.84
C ASP A 61 10.03 19.00 10.47
N ASP A 62 9.32 19.81 11.26
CA ASP A 62 7.89 20.08 11.05
C ASP A 62 7.58 20.62 9.64
N ALA A 63 8.47 21.45 9.08
CA ALA A 63 8.30 22.03 7.76
C ALA A 63 8.48 20.98 6.65
N GLY A 64 9.52 20.15 6.76
CA GLY A 64 9.78 19.03 5.87
C GLY A 64 8.67 17.99 5.91
N GLU A 65 8.16 17.68 7.11
CA GLU A 65 7.04 16.76 7.27
C GLU A 65 5.78 17.31 6.61
N ALA A 66 5.46 18.60 6.78
CA ALA A 66 4.31 19.22 6.12
C ALA A 66 4.39 19.16 4.58
N VAL A 67 5.59 19.27 4.01
CA VAL A 67 5.82 19.08 2.57
C VAL A 67 5.63 17.61 2.18
N ALA A 68 6.24 16.68 2.92
CA ALA A 68 6.12 15.25 2.65
C ALA A 68 4.64 14.78 2.68
N LEU A 69 3.85 15.24 3.65
CA LEU A 69 2.43 14.93 3.75
C LEU A 69 1.62 15.43 2.55
N LYS A 70 1.99 16.57 1.93
CA LYS A 70 1.33 17.06 0.71
C LYS A 70 1.67 16.20 -0.50
N MET A 71 2.93 15.78 -0.61
CA MET A 71 3.40 14.95 -1.72
C MET A 71 2.80 13.53 -1.64
N LEU A 72 2.84 12.92 -0.46
CA LEU A 72 2.34 11.56 -0.25
C LEU A 72 0.84 11.43 -0.54
N ARG A 73 0.02 12.45 -0.26
CA ARG A 73 -1.42 12.48 -0.64
C ARG A 73 -1.67 12.29 -2.14
N LYS A 74 -0.68 12.56 -2.99
CA LYS A 74 -0.77 12.38 -4.46
C LYS A 74 -0.18 11.06 -4.94
N THR A 75 0.30 10.21 -4.03
CA THR A 75 0.79 8.87 -4.35
C THR A 75 -0.39 7.95 -4.68
N HIS A 76 -0.14 7.03 -5.61
CA HIS A 76 -1.02 5.94 -5.93
C HIS A 76 -0.20 4.66 -6.03
N LEU A 77 -0.62 3.62 -5.29
CA LEU A 77 0.00 2.30 -5.31
C LEU A 77 -1.06 1.28 -5.66
N ALA A 78 -0.78 0.42 -6.64
CA ALA A 78 -1.66 -0.67 -7.05
C ALA A 78 -0.93 -2.00 -6.93
N PHE A 79 -1.49 -2.94 -6.15
CA PHE A 79 -0.97 -4.29 -6.01
C PHE A 79 -1.81 -5.28 -6.82
N THR A 80 -1.15 -6.27 -7.41
CA THR A 80 -1.84 -7.31 -8.19
C THR A 80 -2.36 -8.39 -7.25
N ALA A 81 -3.63 -8.74 -7.40
CA ALA A 81 -4.26 -9.91 -6.80
C ALA A 81 -4.50 -10.99 -7.86
N ASP A 82 -4.55 -12.23 -7.41
CA ASP A 82 -4.80 -13.42 -8.24
C ASP A 82 -6.30 -13.66 -8.47
N SER A 83 -7.18 -12.99 -7.72
CA SER A 83 -8.63 -13.20 -7.84
C SER A 83 -9.47 -12.02 -7.31
N PRO A 84 -10.75 -11.91 -7.74
CA PRO A 84 -11.71 -10.96 -7.16
C PRO A 84 -11.91 -11.14 -5.65
N ASP A 85 -11.79 -12.37 -5.14
CA ASP A 85 -11.90 -12.67 -3.70
C ASP A 85 -10.75 -12.04 -2.90
N GLN A 86 -9.52 -12.06 -3.41
CA GLN A 86 -8.40 -11.34 -2.78
C GLN A 86 -8.62 -9.82 -2.78
N VAL A 87 -9.18 -9.26 -3.86
CA VAL A 87 -9.54 -7.83 -3.92
C VAL A 87 -10.58 -7.47 -2.86
N LEU A 88 -11.63 -8.30 -2.71
CA LEU A 88 -12.65 -8.11 -1.67
C LEU A 88 -12.04 -8.19 -0.25
N LYS A 89 -11.24 -9.22 0.03
CA LYS A 89 -10.61 -9.40 1.34
C LYS A 89 -9.63 -8.28 1.68
N PHE A 90 -8.86 -7.80 0.70
CA PHE A 90 -8.04 -6.60 0.85
C PHE A 90 -8.88 -5.40 1.29
N TYR A 91 -9.99 -5.16 0.58
CA TYR A 91 -10.84 -4.01 0.86
C TYR A 91 -11.40 -4.06 2.29
N GLU A 92 -11.93 -5.20 2.70
CA GLU A 92 -12.43 -5.41 4.08
C GLU A 92 -11.32 -5.23 5.13
N ALA A 93 -10.13 -5.80 4.88
CA ALA A 93 -8.99 -5.69 5.79
C ALA A 93 -8.50 -4.25 5.92
N ALA A 94 -8.43 -3.51 4.81
CA ALA A 94 -8.00 -2.12 4.79
C ALA A 94 -8.99 -1.20 5.53
N LEU A 95 -10.30 -1.39 5.32
CA LEU A 95 -11.32 -0.66 6.08
C LEU A 95 -11.23 -0.97 7.59
N LYS A 96 -11.02 -2.23 7.96
CA LYS A 96 -10.80 -2.63 9.35
C LYS A 96 -9.53 -2.01 9.95
N ALA A 97 -8.51 -1.78 9.13
CA ALA A 97 -7.28 -1.10 9.50
C ALA A 97 -7.40 0.44 9.53
N GLY A 98 -8.60 0.99 9.30
CA GLY A 98 -8.90 2.41 9.41
C GLY A 98 -8.86 3.18 8.09
N ALA A 99 -8.70 2.51 6.95
CA ALA A 99 -8.83 3.18 5.65
C ALA A 99 -10.27 3.67 5.42
N THR A 100 -10.41 4.67 4.54
CA THR A 100 -11.72 5.14 4.06
C THR A 100 -11.99 4.57 2.68
N ASP A 101 -13.25 4.22 2.38
CA ASP A 101 -13.67 3.82 1.05
C ASP A 101 -13.31 4.91 0.02
N ASN A 102 -12.73 4.48 -1.10
CA ASN A 102 -12.42 5.31 -2.26
C ASN A 102 -12.87 4.64 -3.58
N GLY A 103 -13.74 3.63 -3.48
CA GLY A 103 -14.21 2.79 -4.57
C GLY A 103 -14.18 1.31 -4.18
N GLY A 104 -15.27 0.81 -3.59
CA GLY A 104 -15.42 -0.60 -3.22
C GLY A 104 -15.26 -1.60 -4.38
N PRO A 105 -15.08 -2.90 -4.10
CA PRO A 105 -14.72 -3.92 -5.10
C PRO A 105 -15.73 -4.03 -6.25
N ASP A 106 -15.30 -3.74 -7.48
CA ASP A 106 -16.19 -3.73 -8.66
C ASP A 106 -15.38 -3.83 -9.98
N PRO A 107 -15.96 -4.30 -11.09
CA PRO A 107 -15.36 -4.17 -12.41
C PRO A 107 -15.14 -2.70 -12.79
N ARG A 108 -14.04 -2.42 -13.49
CA ARG A 108 -13.63 -1.11 -13.99
C ARG A 108 -13.49 -1.17 -15.52
N PRO A 109 -14.59 -1.31 -16.28
CA PRO A 109 -14.54 -1.51 -17.73
C PRO A 109 -13.82 -0.38 -18.48
N GLN A 110 -13.76 0.83 -17.91
CA GLN A 110 -12.98 1.95 -18.44
C GLN A 110 -11.46 1.71 -18.46
N TYR A 111 -10.95 0.72 -17.71
CA TYR A 111 -9.54 0.32 -17.67
C TYR A 111 -9.28 -1.03 -18.36
N GLY A 112 -10.33 -1.67 -18.90
CA GLY A 112 -10.28 -2.94 -19.60
C GLY A 112 -11.34 -3.92 -19.10
N GLU A 113 -11.82 -4.81 -19.98
CA GLU A 113 -12.95 -5.72 -19.71
C GLU A 113 -12.75 -6.62 -18.49
N LYS A 114 -11.51 -7.00 -18.19
CA LYS A 114 -11.14 -7.89 -17.08
C LYS A 114 -10.70 -7.17 -15.81
N TYR A 115 -10.73 -5.83 -15.79
CA TYR A 115 -10.19 -5.05 -14.69
C TYR A 115 -11.18 -5.10 -13.51
N TYR A 116 -10.83 -5.81 -12.43
CA TYR A 116 -11.61 -5.84 -11.20
C TYR A 116 -10.74 -5.32 -10.05
N ALA A 117 -11.21 -4.28 -9.35
CA ALA A 117 -10.38 -3.59 -8.37
C ALA A 117 -11.18 -2.92 -7.26
N ALA A 118 -10.49 -2.71 -6.14
CA ALA A 118 -10.96 -1.91 -5.02
C ALA A 118 -9.93 -0.84 -4.66
N PHE A 119 -10.42 0.29 -4.17
CA PHE A 119 -9.64 1.48 -3.83
C PHE A 119 -9.98 1.91 -2.41
N VAL A 120 -8.96 2.24 -1.64
CA VAL A 120 -9.10 2.82 -0.31
C VAL A 120 -8.16 4.01 -0.16
N THR A 121 -8.58 4.99 0.64
CA THR A 121 -7.71 6.07 1.09
C THR A 121 -7.03 5.62 2.38
N GLU A 122 -5.70 5.50 2.33
CA GLU A 122 -4.86 5.14 3.46
C GLU A 122 -4.92 6.22 4.57
N PRO A 123 -4.98 5.85 5.88
CA PRO A 123 -5.35 6.82 6.91
C PRO A 123 -4.22 7.72 7.43
N ILE A 124 -2.94 7.39 7.24
CA ILE A 124 -1.82 8.15 7.78
C ILE A 124 -1.45 9.33 6.87
N PHE A 125 -1.34 9.09 5.56
CA PHE A 125 -0.93 10.07 4.57
C PHE A 125 -2.05 10.44 3.61
N GLY A 126 -3.05 9.58 3.41
CA GLY A 126 -4.16 9.85 2.50
C GLY A 126 -3.86 9.55 1.04
N PHE A 127 -2.94 8.62 0.76
CA PHE A 127 -2.67 8.18 -0.61
C PHE A 127 -3.71 7.14 -1.07
N ASN A 128 -3.86 6.99 -2.39
CA ASN A 128 -4.80 6.04 -2.98
C ASN A 128 -4.16 4.65 -3.10
N LEU A 129 -4.64 3.69 -2.31
CA LEU A 129 -4.21 2.30 -2.34
C LEU A 129 -5.21 1.46 -3.13
N GLU A 130 -4.73 0.75 -4.14
CA GLU A 130 -5.52 -0.13 -4.99
C GLU A 130 -5.03 -1.59 -4.89
N VAL A 131 -5.98 -2.52 -4.96
CA VAL A 131 -5.70 -3.90 -5.32
C VAL A 131 -6.55 -4.29 -6.52
N VAL A 132 -5.92 -4.90 -7.52
CA VAL A 132 -6.50 -5.21 -8.82
C VAL A 132 -6.19 -6.63 -9.26
N CYS A 133 -7.16 -7.32 -9.84
CA CYS A 133 -6.94 -8.54 -10.62
C CYS A 133 -7.42 -8.36 -12.08
N ARG A 134 -6.83 -9.11 -13.00
CA ARG A 134 -7.16 -9.09 -14.45
C ARG A 134 -7.55 -10.48 -14.99
N THR A 135 -8.14 -11.30 -14.13
CA THR A 135 -8.56 -12.68 -14.44
C THR A 135 -9.77 -12.72 -15.37
#